data_AF-A0A2D5QJR3-F1
#
_entry.id   AF-A0A2D5QJR3-F1
#
_cell.length_a   1.000
_cell.length_b   1.000
_cell.length_c   1.000
_cell.angle_alpha   90.00
_cell.angle_beta   90.00
_cell.angle_gamma   90.00
#
_symmetry.space_group_name_H-M   'P 1'
#
loop_
_entity.id
_entity.type
_entity.pdbx_description
1 polymer ?
#
loop_
_entity_poly.entity_id
_entity_poly.type
_entity_poly.pdbx_seq_one_letter_code
_entity_poly.pdbx_strand_id
1 'polypeptide(L)'
;MKLKIFFFILCILPSLSRSQDNLIIAETDSSGLIDYFLEFEKSEKRNKDWVESLTEKGVSSDDKEIFFSEEGIKLLNDSLYRVKIYKDKYSLYDVGVSLSNMDIKLAFWQMINIYPQKRDTLIQYIYAYDKILPVDEIVLASFYTYAFFDPRITKINTGRPEVYRPDIFEEYFRRAKEIVYYLNYLRRENNEL
;
A
#
# COMPACT_ATOMS: atom_id res chain seq x y z
N MET A 1 11.18 -22.99 -25.14
CA MET A 1 12.48 -22.34 -24.86
C MET A 1 12.30 -21.49 -23.61
N LYS A 2 13.05 -21.77 -22.55
CA LYS A 2 12.75 -21.37 -21.16
C LYS A 2 12.77 -19.84 -20.98
N LEU A 3 11.64 -19.27 -20.61
CA LEU A 3 11.51 -17.88 -20.18
C LEU A 3 12.22 -17.75 -18.82
N LYS A 4 13.37 -17.08 -18.80
CA LYS A 4 14.05 -16.72 -17.56
C LYS A 4 13.16 -15.74 -16.81
N ILE A 5 12.38 -16.25 -15.85
CA ILE A 5 11.78 -15.45 -14.79
C ILE A 5 12.95 -14.88 -14.02
N PHE A 6 13.25 -13.61 -14.29
CA PHE A 6 14.17 -12.83 -13.49
C PHE A 6 13.48 -12.65 -12.13
N PHE A 7 13.80 -13.54 -11.20
CA PHE A 7 13.47 -13.40 -9.80
C PHE A 7 14.18 -12.13 -9.33
N PHE A 8 13.48 -11.00 -9.35
CA PHE A 8 13.89 -9.80 -8.63
C PHE A 8 13.67 -10.12 -7.15
N ILE A 9 14.64 -10.85 -6.58
CA ILE A 9 14.71 -11.12 -5.16
C ILE A 9 14.74 -9.76 -4.47
N LEU A 10 13.77 -9.58 -3.57
CA LEU A 10 13.67 -8.57 -2.53
C LEU A 10 14.96 -7.75 -2.30
N CYS A 11 14.97 -6.52 -2.79
CA CYS A 11 15.54 -5.39 -2.05
C CYS A 11 14.47 -4.69 -1.21
N ILE A 12 13.34 -5.37 -0.93
CA ILE A 12 12.17 -4.83 -0.22
C ILE A 12 12.42 -4.90 1.29
N LEU A 13 13.43 -4.18 1.77
CA LEU A 13 13.56 -3.70 3.15
C LEU A 13 14.50 -2.49 3.10
N PRO A 14 14.12 -1.29 3.57
CA PRO A 14 15.06 -0.21 3.78
C PRO A 14 15.91 -0.54 5.02
N SER A 15 16.78 -1.54 4.89
CA SER A 15 17.93 -1.90 5.74
C SER A 15 18.35 -3.36 5.50
N LEU A 16 18.63 -3.73 4.25
CA LEU A 16 19.52 -4.87 3.96
C LEU A 16 20.69 -4.36 3.11
N SER A 17 21.41 -3.37 3.63
CA SER A 17 22.79 -3.15 3.24
C SER A 17 23.63 -4.31 3.78
N ARG A 18 23.76 -5.36 2.95
CA ARG A 18 24.98 -6.14 2.81
C ARG A 18 25.67 -6.58 4.12
N SER A 19 25.27 -7.73 4.65
CA SER A 19 26.26 -8.69 5.16
C SER A 19 25.91 -10.10 4.67
N GLN A 20 26.60 -10.53 3.62
CA GLN A 20 26.97 -11.94 3.53
C GLN A 20 28.18 -12.12 4.46
N ASP A 21 27.95 -11.99 5.76
CA ASP A 21 28.88 -12.52 6.74
C ASP A 21 28.30 -13.88 7.13
N ASN A 22 29.00 -14.95 6.75
CA ASN A 22 28.78 -16.26 7.33
C ASN A 22 29.04 -16.11 8.84
N LEU A 23 27.99 -15.85 9.61
CA LEU A 23 28.04 -15.74 11.05
C LEU A 23 28.34 -17.13 11.62
N ILE A 24 29.63 -17.39 11.83
CA ILE A 24 30.09 -18.48 12.69
C ILE A 24 29.81 -18.00 14.11
N ILE A 25 28.61 -18.26 14.61
CA ILE A 25 28.29 -18.07 16.02
C ILE A 25 28.99 -19.21 16.76
N ALA A 26 30.09 -18.91 17.43
CA ALA A 26 30.61 -19.82 18.44
C ALA A 26 29.54 -19.88 19.56
N GLU A 27 29.01 -21.08 19.84
CA GLU A 27 28.00 -21.36 20.88
C GLU A 27 28.37 -20.84 22.29
N THR A 28 29.57 -20.30 22.47
CA THR A 28 30.12 -19.84 23.75
C THR A 28 29.90 -18.36 24.06
N ASP A 29 29.44 -17.52 23.12
CA ASP A 29 29.25 -16.08 23.37
C ASP A 29 27.77 -15.67 23.45
N SER A 30 27.20 -15.88 24.64
CA SER A 30 25.81 -15.55 24.99
C SER A 30 25.43 -14.10 24.67
N SER A 31 26.40 -13.16 24.74
CA SER A 31 26.17 -11.74 24.43
C SER A 31 25.79 -11.53 22.96
N GLY A 32 26.49 -12.19 22.04
CA GLY A 32 26.23 -12.07 20.60
C GLY A 32 24.88 -12.65 20.19
N LEU A 33 24.42 -13.71 20.88
CA LEU A 33 23.08 -14.25 20.69
C LEU A 33 21.99 -13.29 21.20
N ILE A 34 22.20 -12.66 22.36
CA ILE A 34 21.26 -11.66 22.92
C ILE A 34 21.12 -10.46 21.99
N ASP A 35 22.23 -9.92 21.47
CA ASP A 35 22.20 -8.79 20.54
C ASP A 35 21.47 -9.13 19.24
N TYR A 36 21.69 -10.34 18.71
CA TYR A 36 20.95 -10.84 17.55
C TYR A 36 19.45 -10.93 17.80
N PHE A 37 19.01 -11.49 18.93
CA PHE A 37 17.59 -11.57 19.27
C PHE A 37 16.96 -10.18 19.43
N LEU A 38 17.65 -9.24 20.07
CA LEU A 38 17.16 -7.87 20.21
C LEU A 38 17.01 -7.15 18.87
N GLU A 39 17.95 -7.32 17.94
CA GLU A 39 17.83 -6.75 16.59
C GLU A 39 16.72 -7.42 15.77
N PHE A 40 16.54 -8.74 15.93
CA PHE A 40 15.44 -9.46 15.32
C PHE A 40 14.08 -8.94 15.80
N GLU A 41 13.87 -8.83 17.11
CA GLU A 41 12.62 -8.29 17.70
C GLU A 41 12.33 -6.86 17.23
N LYS A 42 13.36 -6.00 17.20
CA LYS A 42 13.21 -4.63 16.67
C LYS A 42 12.81 -4.64 15.20
N SER A 43 13.36 -5.54 14.40
CA SER A 43 13.03 -5.66 12.98
C SER A 43 11.60 -6.16 12.77
N GLU A 44 11.16 -7.14 13.55
CA GLU A 44 9.80 -7.67 13.52
C GLU A 44 8.78 -6.58 13.87
N LYS A 45 9.06 -5.81 14.94
CA LYS A 45 8.22 -4.68 15.33
C LYS A 45 8.13 -3.63 14.22
N ARG A 46 9.27 -3.20 13.65
CA ARG A 46 9.27 -2.22 12.54
C ARG A 46 8.47 -2.71 11.33
N ASN A 47 8.60 -4.00 10.99
CA ASN A 47 7.85 -4.57 9.87
C ASN A 47 6.36 -4.60 10.15
N LYS A 48 5.96 -4.95 11.38
CA LYS A 48 4.57 -4.92 11.82
C LYS A 48 4.00 -3.49 11.75
N ASP A 49 4.68 -2.51 12.34
CA ASP A 49 4.27 -1.11 12.34
C ASP A 49 4.16 -0.59 10.89
N TRP A 50 5.08 -0.99 10.00
CA TRP A 50 5.02 -0.64 8.59
C TRP A 50 3.80 -1.25 7.89
N VAL A 51 3.52 -2.55 8.08
CA VAL A 51 2.34 -3.19 7.49
C VAL A 51 1.05 -2.59 8.03
N GLU A 52 0.96 -2.31 9.32
CA GLU A 52 -0.19 -1.62 9.94
C GLU A 52 -0.40 -0.24 9.32
N SER A 53 0.67 0.51 9.07
CA SER A 53 0.57 1.80 8.38
C SER A 53 0.00 1.66 6.96
N LEU A 54 0.20 0.53 6.28
CA LEU A 54 -0.33 0.30 4.93
C LEU A 54 -1.83 -0.04 4.91
N THR A 55 -2.36 -0.61 6.00
CA THR A 55 -3.78 -0.96 6.13
C THR A 55 -4.59 0.11 6.86
N GLU A 56 -3.92 1.07 7.50
CA GLU A 56 -4.56 2.23 8.12
C GLU A 56 -5.20 3.16 7.07
N LYS A 57 -6.49 3.47 7.29
CA LYS A 57 -7.28 4.38 6.44
C LYS A 57 -6.93 5.84 6.73
N GLY A 58 -6.83 6.66 5.68
CA GLY A 58 -6.67 8.13 5.81
C GLY A 58 -7.84 8.81 6.49
N VAL A 59 -9.05 8.29 6.25
CA VAL A 59 -10.28 8.75 6.90
C VAL A 59 -11.02 7.55 7.47
N SER A 60 -11.35 7.62 8.75
CA SER A 60 -12.27 6.71 9.43
C SER A 60 -13.24 7.53 10.28
N SER A 61 -14.36 6.93 10.65
CA SER A 61 -15.34 7.58 11.51
C SER A 61 -15.96 6.58 12.46
N ASP A 62 -16.29 7.04 13.66
CA ASP A 62 -17.26 6.38 14.53
C ASP A 62 -18.61 7.13 14.49
N ASP A 63 -19.53 6.82 15.41
CA ASP A 63 -20.86 7.43 15.45
C ASP A 63 -20.86 8.95 15.68
N LYS A 64 -19.74 9.55 16.11
CA LYS A 64 -19.68 10.96 16.55
C LYS A 64 -18.50 11.74 15.97
N GLU A 65 -17.40 11.09 15.62
CA GLU A 65 -16.14 11.72 15.27
C GLU A 65 -15.54 11.13 13.99
N ILE A 66 -14.82 11.98 13.27
CA ILE A 66 -14.00 11.60 12.11
C ILE A 66 -12.54 11.61 12.58
N PHE A 67 -11.86 10.50 12.34
CA PHE A 67 -10.45 10.33 12.64
C PHE A 67 -9.64 10.38 11.34
N PHE A 68 -8.47 10.99 11.42
CA PHE A 68 -7.51 11.09 10.34
C PHE A 68 -6.20 10.45 10.76
N SER A 69 -5.66 9.56 9.93
CA SER A 69 -4.29 9.06 10.12
C SER A 69 -3.25 10.13 9.78
N GLU A 70 -1.97 9.86 10.03
CA GLU A 70 -0.88 10.78 9.69
C GLU A 70 -0.90 11.16 8.20
N GLU A 71 -1.12 10.20 7.30
CA GLU A 71 -1.24 10.45 5.86
C GLU A 71 -2.50 11.28 5.54
N GLY A 72 -3.61 11.02 6.23
CA GLY A 72 -4.84 11.82 6.11
C GLY A 72 -4.64 13.27 6.54
N ILE A 73 -3.97 13.51 7.67
CA ILE A 73 -3.62 14.84 8.17
C ILE A 73 -2.70 15.57 7.18
N LYS A 74 -1.71 14.87 6.62
CA LYS A 74 -0.80 15.41 5.60
C LYS A 74 -1.57 15.82 4.35
N LEU A 75 -2.46 14.95 3.86
CA LEU A 75 -3.33 15.26 2.72
C LEU A 75 -4.30 16.41 3.01
N LEU A 76 -4.78 16.55 4.25
CA LEU A 76 -5.66 17.64 4.64
C LEU A 76 -4.93 19.00 4.62
N ASN A 77 -3.71 19.04 5.18
CA ASN A 77 -3.02 20.28 5.49
C ASN A 77 -2.02 20.75 4.43
N ASP A 78 -1.44 19.85 3.64
CA ASP A 78 -0.41 20.19 2.64
C ASP A 78 -0.98 20.20 1.22
N SER A 79 -1.27 21.40 0.71
CA SER A 79 -1.79 21.60 -0.65
C SER A 79 -0.77 21.24 -1.74
N LEU A 80 0.52 21.48 -1.50
CA LEU A 80 1.59 21.15 -2.44
C LEU A 80 1.79 19.64 -2.54
N TYR A 81 1.62 18.94 -1.42
CA TYR A 81 1.59 17.49 -1.40
C TYR A 81 0.43 16.95 -2.23
N ARG A 82 -0.79 17.47 -2.04
CA ARG A 82 -1.95 17.07 -2.87
C ARG A 82 -1.71 17.27 -4.36
N VAL A 83 -1.10 18.39 -4.78
CA VAL A 83 -0.78 18.64 -6.19
C VAL A 83 0.17 17.59 -6.77
N LYS A 84 1.10 17.05 -5.97
CA LYS A 84 2.00 15.97 -6.41
C LYS A 84 1.29 14.63 -6.50
N ILE A 85 0.37 14.37 -5.57
CA ILE A 85 -0.36 13.11 -5.45
C ILE A 85 -1.42 12.99 -6.54
N TYR A 86 -2.24 14.02 -6.74
CA TYR A 86 -3.39 13.98 -7.64
C TYR A 86 -3.03 14.45 -9.05
N LYS A 87 -2.97 13.50 -9.97
CA LYS A 87 -2.80 13.75 -11.40
C LYS A 87 -4.12 13.57 -12.13
N ASP A 88 -4.30 14.27 -13.25
CA ASP A 88 -5.47 14.09 -14.11
C ASP A 88 -5.58 12.66 -14.64
N LYS A 89 -4.44 12.07 -15.02
CA LYS A 89 -4.33 10.69 -15.50
C LYS A 89 -3.06 10.05 -14.95
N TYR A 90 -3.20 8.81 -14.47
CA TYR A 90 -2.08 7.97 -14.06
C TYR A 90 -1.73 6.96 -15.15
N SER A 91 -0.47 6.55 -15.15
CA SER A 91 0.10 5.52 -16.02
C SER A 91 0.76 4.41 -15.19
N LEU A 92 1.08 3.28 -15.82
CA LEU A 92 1.85 2.22 -15.15
C LEU A 92 3.27 2.68 -14.77
N TYR A 93 3.79 3.72 -15.42
CA TYR A 93 5.07 4.33 -15.02
C TYR A 93 4.95 5.00 -13.66
N ASP A 94 3.86 5.73 -13.41
CA ASP A 94 3.60 6.35 -12.10
C ASP A 94 3.53 5.29 -10.99
N VAL A 95 2.84 4.18 -11.26
CA VAL A 95 2.76 3.02 -10.35
C VAL A 95 4.16 2.48 -10.05
N GLY A 96 4.99 2.29 -11.08
CA GLY A 96 6.38 1.84 -10.92
C GLY A 96 7.22 2.79 -10.08
N VAL A 97 7.06 4.11 -10.25
CA VAL A 97 7.76 5.13 -9.43
C VAL A 97 7.32 5.05 -7.98
N SER A 98 6.01 5.01 -7.70
CA SER A 98 5.50 4.93 -6.33
C SER A 98 5.93 3.63 -5.63
N LEU A 99 5.89 2.49 -6.33
CA LEU A 99 6.41 1.22 -5.78
C LEU A 99 7.91 1.28 -5.50
N SER A 100 8.70 1.91 -6.39
CA SER A 100 10.15 2.05 -6.20
C SER A 100 10.51 2.94 -5.01
N ASN A 101 9.65 3.91 -4.69
CA ASN A 101 9.80 4.80 -3.53
C ASN A 101 9.20 4.20 -2.26
N MET A 102 8.68 2.97 -2.28
CA MET A 102 7.95 2.34 -1.18
C MET A 102 6.66 3.08 -0.78
N ASP A 103 6.11 3.91 -1.67
CA ASP A 103 4.80 4.58 -1.51
C ASP A 103 3.66 3.61 -1.89
N ILE A 104 3.54 2.49 -1.17
CA ILE A 104 2.68 1.36 -1.56
C ILE A 104 1.19 1.76 -1.62
N LYS A 105 0.68 2.49 -0.61
CA LYS A 105 -0.72 2.98 -0.62
C LYS A 105 -0.99 3.88 -1.84
N LEU A 106 -0.04 4.75 -2.19
CA LEU A 106 -0.17 5.63 -3.35
C LEU A 106 -0.16 4.83 -4.67
N ALA A 107 0.72 3.83 -4.79
CA ALA A 107 0.74 2.95 -5.96
C ALA A 107 -0.61 2.23 -6.14
N PHE A 108 -1.22 1.76 -5.05
CA PHE A 108 -2.52 1.11 -5.08
C PHE A 108 -3.65 2.07 -5.47
N TRP A 109 -3.62 3.31 -4.98
CA TRP A 109 -4.53 4.37 -5.43
C TRP A 109 -4.42 4.66 -6.93
N GLN A 110 -3.19 4.73 -7.45
CA GLN A 110 -2.95 4.91 -8.88
C GLN A 110 -3.51 3.74 -9.68
N MET A 111 -3.34 2.49 -9.21
CA MET A 111 -3.92 1.31 -9.84
C MET A 111 -5.46 1.33 -9.82
N ILE A 112 -6.11 1.79 -8.74
CA ILE A 112 -7.57 1.99 -8.69
C ILE A 112 -8.03 3.00 -9.75
N ASN A 113 -7.26 4.08 -9.96
CA ASN A 113 -7.58 5.10 -10.96
C ASN A 113 -7.40 4.60 -12.40
N ILE A 114 -6.39 3.75 -12.65
CA ILE A 114 -6.14 3.14 -13.98
C ILE A 114 -7.14 2.01 -14.26
N TYR A 115 -7.69 1.35 -13.26
CA TYR A 115 -8.74 0.36 -13.47
C TYR A 115 -10.03 1.06 -13.97
N PRO A 116 -10.80 0.47 -14.92
CA PRO A 116 -10.68 -0.89 -15.47
C PRO A 116 -9.76 -1.01 -16.70
N GLN A 117 -9.07 0.06 -17.12
CA GLN A 117 -8.10 -0.06 -18.20
C GLN A 117 -6.97 -1.01 -17.78
N LYS A 118 -6.62 -1.97 -18.64
CA LYS A 118 -5.62 -3.02 -18.33
C LYS A 118 -5.97 -3.87 -17.10
N ARG A 119 -7.28 -4.12 -16.89
CA ARG A 119 -7.83 -4.91 -15.77
C ARG A 119 -6.97 -6.11 -15.38
N ASP A 120 -6.75 -7.06 -16.29
CA ASP A 120 -6.09 -8.33 -15.93
C ASP A 120 -4.64 -8.10 -15.48
N THR A 121 -3.92 -7.18 -16.13
CA THR A 121 -2.57 -6.79 -15.73
C THR A 121 -2.53 -6.18 -14.33
N LEU A 122 -3.45 -5.26 -14.03
CA LEU A 122 -3.51 -4.61 -12.71
C LEU A 122 -3.87 -5.60 -11.61
N ILE A 123 -4.84 -6.47 -11.84
CA ILE A 123 -5.22 -7.51 -10.88
C ILE A 123 -4.03 -8.43 -10.60
N GLN A 124 -3.31 -8.87 -11.64
CA GLN A 124 -2.10 -9.70 -11.46
C GLN A 124 -0.99 -8.97 -10.70
N TYR A 125 -0.77 -7.67 -10.98
CA TYR A 125 0.22 -6.87 -10.27
C TYR A 125 -0.10 -6.72 -8.79
N ILE A 126 -1.36 -6.43 -8.46
CA ILE A 126 -1.81 -6.35 -7.06
C ILE A 126 -1.69 -7.72 -6.39
N TYR A 127 -2.15 -8.78 -7.07
CA TYR A 127 -2.12 -10.15 -6.54
C TYR A 127 -0.70 -10.67 -6.31
N ALA A 128 0.30 -10.19 -7.05
CA ALA A 128 1.70 -10.58 -6.83
C ALA A 128 2.21 -10.26 -5.41
N TYR A 129 1.61 -9.28 -4.73
CA TYR A 129 1.95 -8.91 -3.35
C TYR A 129 1.15 -9.68 -2.29
N ASP A 130 0.12 -10.45 -2.68
CA ASP A 130 -0.82 -11.12 -1.77
C ASP A 130 -0.16 -12.08 -0.77
N LYS A 131 1.00 -12.63 -1.14
CA LYS A 131 1.76 -13.55 -0.29
C LYS A 131 2.46 -12.89 0.89
N ILE A 132 2.69 -11.58 0.82
CA ILE A 132 3.51 -10.84 1.79
C ILE A 132 2.76 -9.66 2.42
N LEU A 133 1.67 -9.21 1.80
CA LEU A 133 0.89 -8.06 2.24
C LEU A 133 -0.61 -8.38 2.19
N PRO A 134 -1.41 -7.82 3.12
CA PRO A 134 -2.87 -7.92 3.08
C PRO A 134 -3.44 -6.98 2.00
N VAL A 135 -3.27 -7.37 0.73
CA VAL A 135 -3.51 -6.49 -0.42
C VAL A 135 -4.95 -6.00 -0.56
N ASP A 136 -5.94 -6.78 -0.14
CA ASP A 136 -7.34 -6.36 -0.11
C ASP A 136 -7.61 -5.24 0.89
N GLU A 137 -7.00 -5.33 2.07
CA GLU A 137 -7.04 -4.26 3.07
C GLU A 137 -6.31 -3.01 2.55
N ILE A 138 -5.15 -3.17 1.92
CA ILE A 138 -4.38 -2.05 1.34
C ILE A 138 -5.15 -1.36 0.22
N VAL A 139 -5.85 -2.11 -0.66
CA VAL A 139 -6.72 -1.53 -1.70
C VAL A 139 -7.78 -0.64 -1.07
N LEU A 140 -8.47 -1.14 -0.03
CA LEU A 140 -9.50 -0.37 0.66
C LEU A 140 -8.90 0.83 1.41
N ALA A 141 -7.79 0.63 2.13
CA ALA A 141 -7.08 1.69 2.84
C ALA A 141 -6.65 2.80 1.88
N SER A 142 -6.13 2.44 0.71
CA SER A 142 -5.75 3.40 -0.33
C SER A 142 -6.95 4.20 -0.84
N PHE A 143 -8.09 3.55 -1.08
CA PHE A 143 -9.33 4.24 -1.42
C PHE A 143 -9.75 5.24 -0.32
N TYR A 144 -9.90 4.78 0.93
CA TYR A 144 -10.30 5.63 2.06
C TYR A 144 -9.26 6.70 2.40
N THR A 145 -8.01 6.53 1.95
CA THR A 145 -6.95 7.51 2.15
C THR A 145 -6.98 8.61 1.11
N TYR A 146 -7.09 8.29 -0.18
CA TYR A 146 -6.90 9.29 -1.24
C TYR A 146 -8.21 9.81 -1.84
N ALA A 147 -9.30 9.03 -1.84
CA ALA A 147 -10.55 9.48 -2.46
C ALA A 147 -11.16 10.70 -1.75
N PHE A 148 -11.04 10.78 -0.42
CA PHE A 148 -11.58 11.88 0.38
C PHE A 148 -10.82 13.20 0.23
N PHE A 149 -9.61 13.19 -0.34
CA PHE A 149 -8.82 14.42 -0.54
C PHE A 149 -8.51 14.69 -2.01
N ASP A 150 -9.09 13.91 -2.93
CA ASP A 150 -8.97 14.14 -4.36
C ASP A 150 -9.75 15.41 -4.74
N PRO A 151 -9.09 16.47 -5.26
CA PRO A 151 -9.75 17.73 -5.60
C PRO A 151 -10.81 17.59 -6.71
N ARG A 152 -10.79 16.48 -7.48
CA ARG A 152 -11.83 16.15 -8.48
C ARG A 152 -13.12 15.65 -7.83
N ILE A 153 -13.06 15.24 -6.56
CA ILE A 153 -14.13 14.60 -5.82
C ILE A 153 -14.60 15.44 -4.64
N THR A 154 -13.65 16.02 -3.90
CA THR A 154 -13.90 16.72 -2.65
C THR A 154 -13.38 18.15 -2.65
N LYS A 155 -14.04 19.01 -1.87
CA LYS A 155 -13.54 20.33 -1.48
C LYS A 155 -13.24 20.29 0.01
N ILE A 156 -12.10 20.82 0.40
CA ILE A 156 -11.74 20.91 1.82
C ILE A 156 -12.26 22.26 2.32
N ASN A 157 -13.44 22.24 2.94
CA ASN A 157 -14.08 23.40 3.55
C ASN A 157 -13.95 23.28 5.07
N THR A 158 -13.42 24.31 5.73
CA THR A 158 -13.32 24.36 7.22
C THR A 158 -12.64 23.13 7.86
N GLY A 159 -11.61 22.57 7.20
CA GLY A 159 -10.87 21.41 7.70
C GLY A 159 -11.59 20.07 7.56
N ARG A 160 -12.72 20.01 6.86
CA ARG A 160 -13.45 18.76 6.55
C ARG A 160 -13.52 18.54 5.04
N PRO A 161 -13.25 17.32 4.55
CA PRO A 161 -13.48 16.99 3.15
C PRO A 161 -14.98 16.85 2.87
N GLU A 162 -15.49 17.67 1.96
CA GLU A 162 -16.87 17.64 1.49
C GLU A 162 -16.93 17.05 0.08
N VAL A 163 -17.61 15.91 -0.08
CA VAL A 163 -17.76 15.22 -1.37
C VAL A 163 -18.77 15.96 -2.24
N TYR A 164 -18.29 16.62 -3.30
CA TYR A 164 -19.14 17.36 -4.25
C TYR A 164 -19.37 16.61 -5.57
N ARG A 165 -18.60 15.54 -5.83
CA ARG A 165 -18.79 14.60 -6.95
C ARG A 165 -19.00 13.18 -6.44
N PRO A 166 -20.17 12.88 -5.84
CA PRO A 166 -20.47 11.55 -5.32
C PRO A 166 -20.42 10.47 -6.42
N ASP A 167 -20.75 10.83 -7.66
CA ASP A 167 -20.66 9.94 -8.82
C ASP A 167 -19.25 9.42 -9.09
N ILE A 168 -18.22 10.29 -9.00
CA ILE A 168 -16.82 9.88 -9.16
C ILE A 168 -16.35 9.07 -7.94
N PHE A 169 -16.77 9.48 -6.74
CA PHE A 169 -16.43 8.77 -5.50
C PHE A 169 -16.95 7.32 -5.52
N GLU A 170 -18.23 7.15 -5.87
CA GLU A 170 -18.88 5.83 -6.00
C GLU A 170 -18.21 4.98 -7.08
N GLU A 171 -17.85 5.58 -8.21
CA GLU A 171 -17.12 4.89 -9.26
C GLU A 171 -15.78 4.35 -8.75
N TYR A 172 -14.98 5.15 -8.03
CA TYR A 172 -13.73 4.68 -7.44
C TYR A 172 -13.94 3.62 -6.34
N PHE A 173 -15.01 3.77 -5.55
CA PHE A 173 -15.37 2.76 -4.56
C PHE A 173 -15.73 1.43 -5.21
N ARG A 174 -16.56 1.46 -6.27
CA ARG A 174 -16.92 0.29 -7.08
C ARG A 174 -15.68 -0.40 -7.63
N ARG A 175 -14.75 0.35 -8.21
CA ARG A 175 -13.47 -0.19 -8.72
C ARG A 175 -12.64 -0.87 -7.62
N ALA A 176 -12.49 -0.23 -6.47
CA ALA A 176 -11.77 -0.82 -5.33
C ALA A 176 -12.42 -2.13 -4.87
N LYS A 177 -13.76 -2.16 -4.78
CA LYS A 177 -14.53 -3.36 -4.41
C LYS A 177 -14.40 -4.47 -5.46
N GLU A 178 -14.42 -4.15 -6.75
CA GLU A 178 -14.21 -5.12 -7.82
C GLU A 178 -12.80 -5.72 -7.80
N ILE A 179 -11.77 -4.90 -7.56
CA ILE A 179 -10.40 -5.38 -7.39
C ILE A 179 -10.35 -6.38 -6.24
N VAL A 180 -10.87 -6.02 -5.06
CA VAL A 180 -10.93 -6.92 -3.89
C VAL A 180 -11.68 -8.22 -4.20
N TYR A 181 -12.79 -8.14 -4.94
CA TYR A 181 -13.53 -9.32 -5.37
C TYR A 181 -12.65 -10.27 -6.21
N TYR A 182 -11.92 -9.75 -7.20
CA TYR A 182 -11.04 -10.58 -8.03
C TYR A 182 -9.84 -11.14 -7.27
N LEU A 183 -9.29 -10.41 -6.31
CA LEU A 183 -8.25 -10.94 -5.42
C LEU A 183 -8.76 -12.16 -4.63
N ASN A 184 -9.96 -12.04 -4.04
CA ASN A 184 -10.59 -13.16 -3.33
C ASN A 184 -10.96 -14.33 -4.25
N TYR A 185 -11.31 -14.06 -5.50
CA TYR A 185 -11.51 -15.09 -6.50
C TYR A 185 -10.21 -15.87 -6.76
N LEU A 186 -9.10 -15.18 -7.03
CA LEU A 186 -7.80 -15.81 -7.28
C LEU A 186 -7.27 -16.58 -6.07
N ARG A 187 -7.49 -16.09 -4.84
CA ARG A 187 -7.14 -16.81 -3.60
C ARG A 187 -7.89 -18.15 -3.51
N ARG A 188 -9.18 -18.19 -3.87
CA ARG A 188 -9.96 -19.43 -3.87
C ARG A 188 -9.47 -20.41 -4.92
N GLU A 189 -9.27 -19.96 -6.16
CA GLU A 189 -8.75 -20.83 -7.22
C GLU A 189 -7.39 -21.45 -6.87
N ASN A 190 -6.49 -20.69 -6.23
CA ASN A 190 -5.17 -21.18 -5.85
C ASN A 190 -5.16 -22.07 -4.60
N ASN A 191 -6.20 -22.03 -3.77
CA ASN A 191 -6.35 -22.90 -2.59
C ASN A 191 -7.08 -24.21 -2.90
N GLU A 192 -7.75 -24.32 -4.06
CA GLU A 192 -8.42 -25.52 -4.54
C GLU A 192 -7.50 -26.44 -5.38
N LEU A 193 -6.22 -26.08 -5.52
CA LEU A 193 -5.16 -26.83 -6.22
C LEU A 193 -4.11 -27.38 -5.24
#